data_AF-A0A7V8FGT8-F1
#
_entry.id   AF-A0A7V8FGT8-F1
#
_cell.length_a   1.000
_cell.length_b   1.000
_cell.length_c   1.000
_cell.angle_alpha   90.00
_cell.angle_beta   90.00
_cell.angle_gamma   90.00
#
_symmetry.space_group_name_H-M   'P 1'
#
loop_
_entity.id
_entity.type
_entity.pdbx_description
1 polymer ?
#
loop_
_entity_poly.entity_id
_entity_poly.type
_entity_poly.pdbx_seq_one_letter_code
_entity_poly.pdbx_strand_id
1 'polypeptide(L)'
;MDWVVEARTLACEAHAGQQDKAGLPYIEHVARVAAAIHDDDIAKAAAWLHDVVEDCPQHAARLEVFPAPVREIVTLLSRHSAPDAQQYYARIRQHPRALKVKLADIADNAHPRRLLQLPPAVAERLRGKYAAAPAALGTASTSTDVPDPAAARAAVDGDLTHVGAAGRGCRRRCQQRRRRARSAPAGADQRT
;
A
#
# COMPACT_ATOMS: atom_id res chain seq x y z
N MET A 1 22.26 1.19 -6.20
CA MET A 1 20.86 1.21 -6.67
C MET A 1 19.99 1.46 -5.45
N ASP A 2 19.08 2.43 -5.53
CA ASP A 2 18.15 2.71 -4.44
C ASP A 2 16.93 1.79 -4.58
N TRP A 3 16.90 0.73 -3.77
CA TRP A 3 15.85 -0.27 -3.83
C TRP A 3 14.49 0.24 -3.38
N VAL A 4 14.43 1.29 -2.55
CA VAL A 4 13.18 1.91 -2.12
C VAL A 4 12.55 2.66 -3.30
N VAL A 5 13.36 3.38 -4.08
CA VAL A 5 12.90 4.09 -5.29
C VAL A 5 12.43 3.10 -6.36
N GLU A 6 13.18 2.02 -6.58
CA GLU A 6 12.79 0.99 -7.56
C GLU A 6 11.49 0.28 -7.13
N ALA A 7 11.38 -0.10 -5.86
CA ALA A 7 10.20 -0.76 -5.30
C ALA A 7 8.95 0.13 -5.42
N ARG A 8 9.10 1.43 -5.08
CA ARG A 8 8.04 2.41 -5.24
C ARG A 8 7.60 2.54 -6.70
N THR A 9 8.55 2.59 -7.63
CA THR A 9 8.26 2.70 -9.07
C THR A 9 7.45 1.50 -9.54
N LEU A 10 7.90 0.28 -9.23
CA LEU A 10 7.17 -0.94 -9.55
C LEU A 10 5.77 -0.96 -8.91
N ALA A 11 5.64 -0.60 -7.64
CA ALA A 11 4.35 -0.58 -6.94
C ALA A 11 3.36 0.41 -7.58
N CYS A 12 3.83 1.62 -7.95
CA CYS A 12 3.02 2.61 -8.64
C CYS A 12 2.52 2.11 -10.01
N GLU A 13 3.34 1.37 -10.73
CA GLU A 13 2.97 0.78 -12.02
C GLU A 13 2.02 -0.40 -11.85
N ALA A 14 2.30 -1.29 -10.89
CA ALA A 14 1.51 -2.48 -10.63
C ALA A 14 0.06 -2.13 -10.23
N HIS A 15 -0.09 -1.22 -9.27
CA HIS A 15 -1.40 -0.80 -8.74
C HIS A 15 -2.03 0.35 -9.56
N ALA A 16 -1.54 0.63 -10.77
CA ALA A 16 -2.06 1.73 -11.59
C ALA A 16 -3.53 1.51 -11.96
N GLY A 17 -4.40 2.40 -11.46
CA GLY A 17 -5.85 2.33 -11.68
C GLY A 17 -6.60 1.40 -10.73
N GLN A 18 -5.91 0.67 -9.85
CA GLN A 18 -6.55 -0.09 -8.78
C GLN A 18 -7.13 0.86 -7.74
N GLN A 19 -8.36 0.58 -7.33
CA GLN A 19 -9.04 1.28 -6.24
C GLN A 19 -9.12 0.37 -5.02
N ASP A 20 -9.04 0.97 -3.84
CA ASP A 20 -9.30 0.29 -2.59
C ASP A 20 -10.81 0.18 -2.32
N LYS A 21 -11.16 -0.37 -1.15
CA LYS A 21 -12.55 -0.59 -0.74
C LYS A 21 -13.33 0.69 -0.43
N ALA A 22 -12.65 1.84 -0.34
CA ALA A 22 -13.24 3.17 -0.20
C ALA A 22 -13.34 3.90 -1.55
N GLY A 23 -12.89 3.28 -2.66
CA GLY A 23 -12.82 3.92 -3.97
C GLY A 23 -11.62 4.85 -4.15
N LEU A 24 -10.68 4.86 -3.22
CA LEU A 24 -9.45 5.64 -3.30
C LEU A 24 -8.35 4.88 -4.05
N PRO A 25 -7.35 5.55 -4.64
CA PRO A 25 -6.24 4.86 -5.29
C PRO A 25 -5.51 3.91 -4.34
N TYR A 26 -5.41 2.63 -4.71
CA TYR A 26 -4.83 1.59 -3.84
C TYR A 26 -3.39 1.88 -3.41
N ILE A 27 -2.62 2.53 -4.29
CA ILE A 27 -1.23 2.94 -4.03
C ILE A 27 -1.08 3.82 -2.78
N GLU A 28 -2.14 4.51 -2.33
CA GLU A 28 -2.08 5.30 -1.10
C GLU A 28 -1.95 4.42 0.16
N HIS A 29 -2.56 3.24 0.18
CA HIS A 29 -2.37 2.25 1.24
C HIS A 29 -0.92 1.79 1.30
N VAL A 30 -0.39 1.32 0.16
CA VAL A 30 0.99 0.85 0.03
C VAL A 30 1.98 1.95 0.46
N ALA A 31 1.74 3.20 0.08
CA ALA A 31 2.56 4.34 0.47
C ALA A 31 2.57 4.59 1.98
N ARG A 32 1.41 4.49 2.65
CA ARG A 32 1.32 4.66 4.12
C ARG A 32 2.02 3.52 4.87
N VAL A 33 1.87 2.28 4.41
CA VAL A 33 2.59 1.12 4.96
C VAL A 33 4.10 1.31 4.84
N ALA A 34 4.59 1.71 3.67
CA ALA A 34 6.02 1.98 3.47
C ALA A 34 6.51 3.21 4.27
N ALA A 35 5.70 4.24 4.45
CA ALA A 35 6.05 5.42 5.24
C ALA A 35 6.20 5.13 6.74
N ALA A 36 5.52 4.11 7.26
CA ALA A 36 5.67 3.66 8.65
C ALA A 36 7.06 3.05 8.92
N ILE A 37 7.80 2.66 7.88
CA ILE A 37 9.15 2.11 7.98
C ILE A 37 10.16 3.22 7.71
N HIS A 38 10.93 3.60 8.74
CA HIS A 38 11.87 4.73 8.68
C HIS A 38 13.33 4.33 8.94
N ASP A 39 13.57 3.12 9.44
CA ASP A 39 14.86 2.67 9.97
C ASP A 39 15.49 1.51 9.17
N ASP A 40 14.81 0.98 8.15
CA ASP A 40 15.28 -0.19 7.39
C ASP A 40 14.81 -0.11 5.92
N ASP A 41 15.74 0.19 5.00
CA ASP A 41 15.46 0.32 3.57
C ASP A 41 15.03 -0.99 2.91
N ILE A 42 15.50 -2.15 3.40
CA ILE A 42 15.09 -3.46 2.87
C ILE A 42 13.63 -3.72 3.25
N ALA A 43 13.26 -3.48 4.51
CA ALA A 43 11.88 -3.60 4.95
C ALA A 43 10.98 -2.56 4.26
N LYS A 44 11.47 -1.34 4.03
CA LYS A 44 10.73 -0.27 3.34
C LYS A 44 10.50 -0.59 1.86
N ALA A 45 11.50 -1.14 1.18
CA ALA A 45 11.35 -1.64 -0.19
C ALA A 45 10.33 -2.79 -0.25
N ALA A 46 10.39 -3.75 0.69
CA ALA A 46 9.42 -4.82 0.77
C ALA A 46 7.99 -4.32 1.10
N ALA A 47 7.86 -3.28 1.93
CA ALA A 47 6.58 -2.64 2.23
C ALA A 47 5.93 -2.01 0.98
N TRP A 48 6.73 -1.43 0.08
CA TRP A 48 6.22 -0.98 -1.22
C TRP A 48 5.70 -2.13 -2.09
N LEU A 49 6.25 -3.33 -1.94
CA LEU A 49 5.96 -4.49 -2.80
C LEU A 49 4.99 -5.50 -2.19
N HIS A 50 4.56 -5.31 -0.93
CA HIS A 50 3.94 -6.38 -0.12
C HIS A 50 2.68 -7.01 -0.75
N ASP A 51 1.91 -6.23 -1.51
CA ASP A 51 0.69 -6.71 -2.18
C ASP A 51 0.88 -6.97 -3.67
N VAL A 52 2.03 -6.64 -4.27
CA VAL A 52 2.23 -6.73 -5.73
C VAL A 52 2.03 -8.17 -6.21
N VAL A 53 2.53 -9.15 -5.46
CA VAL A 53 2.43 -10.57 -5.85
C VAL A 53 0.99 -11.10 -5.70
N GLU A 54 0.23 -10.64 -4.71
CA GLU A 54 -1.15 -11.07 -4.48
C GLU A 54 -2.13 -10.39 -5.44
N ASP A 55 -2.06 -9.07 -5.55
CA ASP A 55 -3.08 -8.26 -6.24
C ASP A 55 -2.72 -7.98 -7.70
N CYS A 56 -1.43 -8.07 -8.05
CA CYS A 56 -0.90 -7.73 -9.37
C CYS A 56 0.03 -8.82 -9.92
N PRO A 57 -0.39 -10.10 -9.98
CA PRO A 57 0.48 -11.24 -10.30
C PRO A 57 1.20 -11.12 -11.65
N GLN A 58 0.65 -10.37 -12.61
CA GLN A 58 1.29 -10.07 -13.89
C GLN A 58 2.61 -9.27 -13.75
N HIS A 59 2.85 -8.65 -12.60
CA HIS A 59 4.09 -7.93 -12.27
C HIS A 59 5.08 -8.77 -11.47
N ALA A 60 4.71 -9.99 -11.05
CA ALA A 60 5.52 -10.80 -10.13
C ALA A 60 6.94 -11.09 -10.65
N ALA A 61 7.12 -11.32 -11.96
CA ALA A 61 8.43 -11.55 -12.57
C ALA A 61 9.40 -10.37 -12.40
N ARG A 62 8.88 -9.14 -12.25
CA ARG A 62 9.73 -7.95 -12.04
C ARG A 62 10.36 -7.92 -10.64
N LEU A 63 9.96 -8.80 -9.72
CA LEU A 63 10.63 -8.90 -8.43
C LEU A 63 12.02 -9.53 -8.53
N GLU A 64 12.34 -10.25 -9.61
CA GLU A 64 13.63 -10.95 -9.77
C GLU A 64 14.84 -10.02 -9.69
N VAL A 65 14.69 -8.75 -10.08
CA VAL A 65 15.78 -7.75 -10.03
C VAL A 65 16.09 -7.27 -8.61
N PHE A 66 15.16 -7.44 -7.67
CA PHE A 66 15.34 -7.01 -6.28
C PHE A 66 16.25 -7.97 -5.52
N PRO A 67 17.01 -7.50 -4.53
CA PRO A 67 17.92 -8.35 -3.78
C PRO A 67 17.16 -9.41 -2.97
N ALA A 68 17.81 -10.55 -2.71
CA ALA A 68 17.19 -11.70 -2.06
C ALA A 68 16.44 -11.35 -0.75
N PRO A 69 16.98 -10.50 0.15
CA PRO A 69 16.27 -10.11 1.37
C PRO A 69 14.93 -9.41 1.14
N VAL A 70 14.78 -8.62 0.06
CA VAL A 70 13.49 -7.98 -0.27
C VAL A 70 12.52 -9.03 -0.77
N ARG A 71 12.96 -9.91 -1.68
CA ARG A 71 12.12 -10.96 -2.25
C ARG A 71 11.61 -11.93 -1.19
N GLU A 72 12.49 -12.33 -0.26
CA GLU A 72 12.13 -13.21 0.87
C GLU A 72 11.00 -12.61 1.71
N ILE A 73 11.10 -11.32 2.06
CA ILE A 73 10.06 -10.64 2.82
C ILE A 73 8.75 -10.59 2.04
N VAL A 74 8.78 -10.21 0.76
CA VAL A 74 7.56 -10.13 -0.06
C VAL A 74 6.90 -11.50 -0.22
N THR A 75 7.69 -12.56 -0.42
CA THR A 75 7.18 -13.93 -0.44
C THR A 75 6.51 -14.30 0.87
N LEU A 76 7.14 -14.01 2.02
CA LEU A 76 6.55 -14.29 3.34
C LEU A 76 5.25 -13.50 3.58
N LEU A 77 5.16 -12.28 3.07
CA LEU A 77 3.98 -11.43 3.21
C LEU A 77 2.81 -11.90 2.32
N SER A 78 3.07 -12.70 1.29
CA SER A 78 2.01 -13.30 0.49
C SER A 78 1.28 -14.40 1.25
N ARG A 79 -0.05 -14.34 1.30
CA ARG A 79 -0.92 -15.38 1.87
C ARG A 79 -0.76 -16.73 1.19
N HIS A 80 -0.38 -16.74 -0.08
CA HIS A 80 -0.13 -17.98 -0.82
C HIS A 80 1.17 -18.69 -0.39
N SER A 81 1.98 -18.06 0.47
CA SER A 81 3.20 -18.68 1.00
C SER A 81 2.95 -19.78 2.03
N ALA A 82 1.72 -19.94 2.53
CA ALA A 82 1.37 -20.91 3.56
C ALA A 82 -0.01 -21.54 3.31
N PRO A 83 -0.24 -22.78 3.77
CA PRO A 83 -1.50 -23.49 3.55
C PRO A 83 -2.69 -22.93 4.36
N ASP A 84 -2.40 -22.26 5.49
CA ASP A 84 -3.40 -21.70 6.37
C ASP A 84 -2.90 -20.42 7.07
N ALA A 85 -3.83 -19.70 7.70
CA ALA A 85 -3.55 -18.43 8.36
C ALA A 85 -2.61 -18.58 9.58
N GLN A 86 -2.69 -19.71 10.30
CA GLN A 86 -1.86 -19.95 11.48
C GLN A 86 -0.39 -20.10 11.08
N GLN A 87 -0.11 -20.91 10.05
CA GLN A 87 1.23 -21.09 9.49
C GLN A 87 1.75 -19.81 8.84
N TYR A 88 0.89 -19.07 8.13
CA TYR A 88 1.23 -17.78 7.55
C TYR A 88 1.76 -16.79 8.61
N TYR A 89 1.00 -16.57 9.69
CA TYR A 89 1.42 -15.66 10.75
C TYR A 89 2.62 -16.20 11.55
N ALA A 90 2.71 -17.51 11.77
CA ALA A 90 3.85 -18.12 12.47
C ALA A 90 5.17 -17.86 11.73
N ARG A 91 5.19 -18.02 10.40
CA ARG A 91 6.37 -17.75 9.57
C ARG A 91 6.75 -16.27 9.57
N ILE A 92 5.77 -15.37 9.41
CA ILE A 92 6.01 -13.93 9.47
C ILE A 92 6.62 -13.53 10.82
N ARG A 93 6.11 -14.07 11.92
CA ARG A 93 6.56 -13.77 13.28
C ARG A 93 8.02 -14.14 13.54
N GLN A 94 8.53 -15.15 12.84
CA GLN A 94 9.93 -15.57 12.93
C GLN A 94 10.89 -14.70 12.11
N HIS A 95 10.37 -13.82 11.24
CA HIS A 95 11.19 -12.98 10.37
C HIS A 95 11.01 -11.48 10.72
N PRO A 96 11.94 -10.85 11.46
CA PRO A 96 11.75 -9.52 12.04
C PRO A 96 11.30 -8.42 11.06
N ARG A 97 11.88 -8.39 9.85
CA ARG A 97 11.48 -7.40 8.82
C ARG A 97 10.08 -7.66 8.25
N ALA A 98 9.72 -8.91 7.99
CA ALA A 98 8.38 -9.27 7.51
C ALA A 98 7.33 -9.00 8.60
N LEU A 99 7.63 -9.31 9.86
CA LEU A 99 6.79 -8.94 11.00
C LEU A 99 6.58 -7.43 11.05
N LYS A 100 7.64 -6.62 10.94
CA LYS A 100 7.56 -5.16 10.94
C LYS A 100 6.63 -4.63 9.83
N VAL A 101 6.80 -5.11 8.60
CA VAL A 101 5.93 -4.72 7.47
C VAL A 101 4.49 -5.18 7.70
N LYS A 102 4.29 -6.40 8.22
CA LYS A 102 2.95 -6.92 8.47
C LYS A 102 2.21 -6.13 9.54
N LEU A 103 2.90 -5.70 10.59
CA LEU A 103 2.33 -4.84 11.62
C LEU A 103 1.93 -3.48 11.05
N ALA A 104 2.74 -2.89 10.17
CA ALA A 104 2.40 -1.63 9.49
C ALA A 104 1.17 -1.77 8.57
N ASP A 105 1.08 -2.86 7.79
CA ASP A 105 -0.09 -3.22 6.98
C ASP A 105 -1.36 -3.32 7.84
N ILE A 106 -1.27 -4.05 8.95
CA ILE A 106 -2.39 -4.23 9.89
C ILE A 106 -2.79 -2.92 10.54
N ALA A 107 -1.83 -2.09 10.96
CA ALA A 107 -2.08 -0.80 11.55
C ALA A 107 -2.79 0.16 10.58
N ASP A 108 -2.36 0.24 9.31
CA ASP A 108 -3.06 1.05 8.29
C ASP A 108 -4.48 0.52 8.07
N ASN A 109 -4.61 -0.80 7.98
CA ASN A 109 -5.90 -1.43 7.72
C ASN A 109 -6.91 -1.23 8.86
N ALA A 110 -6.44 -1.21 10.10
CA ALA A 110 -7.24 -0.99 11.31
C ALA A 110 -7.43 0.49 11.67
N HIS A 111 -6.78 1.42 10.95
CA HIS A 111 -6.76 2.83 11.32
C HIS A 111 -8.18 3.44 11.34
N PRO A 112 -8.61 4.11 12.42
CA PRO A 112 -9.98 4.62 12.57
C PRO A 112 -10.44 5.52 11.42
N ARG A 113 -9.59 6.45 10.97
CA ARG A 113 -9.91 7.33 9.83
C ARG A 113 -10.13 6.58 8.52
N ARG A 114 -9.47 5.42 8.33
CA ARG A 114 -9.69 4.59 7.14
C ARG A 114 -11.00 3.82 7.26
N LEU A 115 -11.26 3.24 8.44
CA LEU A 115 -12.51 2.52 8.70
C LEU A 115 -13.75 3.40 8.52
N LEU A 116 -13.68 4.69 8.86
CA LEU A 116 -14.77 5.65 8.65
C LEU A 116 -15.10 5.93 7.17
N GLN A 117 -14.16 5.66 6.26
CA GLN A 117 -14.35 5.88 4.82
C GLN A 117 -14.88 4.63 4.11
N LEU A 118 -15.03 3.51 4.82
CA LEU A 118 -15.49 2.25 4.27
C LEU A 118 -17.00 2.05 4.47
N PRO A 119 -17.65 1.26 3.60
CA PRO A 119 -19.01 0.79 3.86
C PRO A 119 -19.09 0.12 5.25
N PRO A 120 -20.16 0.34 6.04
CA PRO A 120 -20.24 -0.13 7.43
C PRO A 120 -19.94 -1.62 7.62
N ALA A 121 -20.50 -2.49 6.76
CA ALA A 121 -20.26 -3.92 6.80
C ALA A 121 -18.78 -4.31 6.52
N VAL A 122 -18.10 -3.54 5.65
CA VAL A 122 -16.67 -3.75 5.38
C VAL A 122 -15.84 -3.31 6.59
N ALA A 123 -16.15 -2.15 7.16
CA ALA A 123 -15.47 -1.64 8.35
C ALA A 123 -15.59 -2.60 9.54
N GLU A 124 -16.78 -3.14 9.80
CA GLU A 124 -17.03 -4.13 10.85
C GLU A 124 -16.22 -5.41 10.64
N ARG A 125 -16.24 -5.97 9.42
CA ARG A 125 -15.43 -7.14 9.07
C ARG A 125 -13.94 -6.88 9.28
N LEU A 126 -13.43 -5.71 8.90
CA LEU A 126 -12.02 -5.37 9.09
C LEU A 126 -11.68 -5.18 10.58
N ARG A 127 -12.56 -4.57 11.38
CA ARG A 127 -12.38 -4.49 12.84
C ARG A 127 -12.25 -5.88 13.46
N GLY A 128 -13.17 -6.80 13.13
CA GLY A 128 -13.09 -8.18 13.61
C GLY A 128 -11.81 -8.89 13.17
N LYS A 129 -11.44 -8.75 11.90
CA LYS A 129 -10.22 -9.38 11.34
C LYS A 129 -8.93 -8.90 12.01
N TYR A 130 -8.80 -7.59 12.26
CA TYR A 130 -7.56 -7.01 12.78
C TYR A 130 -7.53 -6.82 14.29
N ALA A 131 -8.66 -6.91 15.00
CA ALA A 131 -8.66 -6.97 16.46
C ALA A 131 -7.87 -8.17 17.01
N ALA A 132 -7.86 -9.30 16.29
CA ALA A 132 -7.12 -10.51 16.67
C ALA A 132 -5.64 -10.51 16.24
N ALA A 133 -5.24 -9.61 15.35
CA ALA A 133 -3.92 -9.62 14.74
C ALA A 133 -2.76 -9.33 15.71
N PRO A 134 -2.86 -8.36 16.65
CA PRO A 134 -1.79 -8.11 17.62
C PRO A 134 -1.47 -9.32 18.50
N ALA A 135 -2.50 -10.07 18.94
CA ALA A 135 -2.32 -11.30 19.70
C ALA A 135 -1.64 -12.40 18.87
N ALA A 136 -2.06 -12.57 17.61
CA ALA A 136 -1.48 -13.53 16.66
C ALA A 136 -0.02 -13.20 16.28
N LEU A 137 0.40 -11.93 16.36
CA LEU A 137 1.76 -11.48 16.07
C LEU A 137 2.64 -11.27 17.32
N GLY A 138 2.05 -11.34 18.51
CA GLY A 138 2.80 -11.32 19.78
C GLY A 138 3.10 -9.95 20.33
N THR A 139 2.46 -8.95 19.76
CA THR A 139 2.60 -7.57 20.20
C THR A 139 1.52 -7.30 21.24
N ALA A 140 1.92 -6.90 22.45
CA ALA A 140 0.98 -6.37 23.42
C ALA A 140 0.24 -5.19 22.78
N SER A 141 -1.08 -5.14 22.95
CA SER A 141 -1.92 -4.07 22.42
C SER A 141 -1.48 -2.75 23.05
N THR A 142 -0.69 -1.94 22.34
CA THR A 142 -0.46 -0.56 22.77
C THR A 142 -1.73 0.21 22.46
N SER A 143 -2.53 0.37 23.52
CA SER A 143 -3.61 1.34 23.66
C SER A 143 -3.35 2.59 22.80
N THR A 144 -4.21 2.80 21.80
CA THR A 144 -4.31 4.09 21.10
C THR A 144 -4.90 5.11 22.08
N ASP A 145 -4.04 5.78 22.82
CA ASP A 145 -4.41 7.05 23.43
C ASP A 145 -4.32 8.11 22.32
N VAL A 146 -5.48 8.51 21.81
CA VAL A 146 -5.57 9.61 20.84
C VAL A 146 -5.79 10.87 21.66
N PRO A 147 -4.83 11.80 21.77
CA PRO A 147 -5.08 13.05 22.46
C PRO A 147 -6.18 13.85 21.73
N ASP A 148 -7.01 14.48 22.54
CA ASP A 148 -8.16 15.31 22.17
C ASP A 148 -7.84 16.30 21.02
N PRO A 149 -8.62 16.30 19.91
CA PRO A 149 -8.41 17.23 18.79
C PRO A 149 -8.58 18.72 19.15
N ALA A 150 -9.02 19.07 20.37
CA ALA A 150 -9.11 20.44 20.83
C ALA A 150 -7.74 21.10 21.12
N ALA A 151 -6.66 20.33 21.34
CA ALA A 151 -5.36 20.88 21.73
C ALA A 151 -4.48 21.39 20.56
N ALA A 152 -4.83 21.09 19.30
CA ALA A 152 -3.98 21.39 18.14
C ALA A 152 -4.26 22.76 17.46
N ARG A 153 -5.05 23.65 18.06
CA ARG A 153 -5.45 24.95 17.47
C ARG A 153 -4.74 26.18 18.07
N ALA A 154 -3.52 26.04 18.59
CA ALA A 154 -2.79 27.15 19.21
C ALA A 154 -1.37 27.42 18.66
N ALA A 155 -1.00 26.90 17.49
CA ALA A 155 0.35 27.14 16.95
C ALA A 155 0.41 27.17 15.43
N VAL A 156 -0.13 28.21 14.78
CA VAL A 156 0.41 28.81 13.55
C VAL A 156 -0.31 30.13 13.25
N ASP A 157 0.20 31.23 13.82
CA ASP A 157 0.18 32.54 13.17
C ASP A 157 1.65 32.86 12.88
N GLY A 158 2.02 32.98 11.60
CA GLY A 158 3.41 33.23 11.23
C GLY A 158 3.75 32.91 9.79
N ASP A 159 3.27 33.78 8.91
CA ASP A 159 3.93 34.19 7.67
C ASP A 159 3.90 33.28 6.42
N LEU A 160 3.19 33.79 5.42
CA LEU A 160 3.13 33.34 4.04
C LEU A 160 4.09 34.21 3.23
N THR A 161 5.18 33.66 2.68
CA THR A 161 5.65 34.07 1.35
C THR A 161 6.58 33.03 0.67
N HIS A 162 6.18 32.67 -0.56
CA HIS A 162 7.03 32.33 -1.72
C HIS A 162 7.84 31.01 -1.75
N VAL A 163 7.35 30.01 -2.51
CA VAL A 163 8.00 29.21 -3.60
C VAL A 163 6.85 28.32 -4.15
N GLY A 164 6.43 28.28 -5.41
CA GLY A 164 7.14 28.26 -6.68
C GLY A 164 6.73 26.95 -7.40
N ALA A 165 6.07 27.07 -8.54
CA ALA A 165 5.22 26.02 -9.13
C ALA A 165 5.98 24.87 -9.82
N ALA A 166 5.79 23.63 -9.36
CA ALA A 166 6.21 22.42 -10.08
C ALA A 166 5.26 21.22 -9.80
N GLY A 167 4.04 21.25 -10.38
CA GLY A 167 3.08 20.15 -10.19
C GLY A 167 2.07 19.92 -11.33
N ARG A 168 2.20 20.63 -12.45
CA ARG A 168 1.18 20.65 -13.51
C ARG A 168 1.49 19.76 -14.73
N GLY A 169 2.56 18.96 -14.68
CA GLY A 169 3.02 18.15 -15.82
C GLY A 169 2.35 16.79 -15.99
N CYS A 170 1.85 16.17 -14.91
CA CYS A 170 1.37 14.78 -14.98
C CYS A 170 -0.09 14.65 -15.45
N ARG A 171 -0.94 15.66 -15.15
CA ARG A 171 -2.37 15.63 -15.54
C ARG A 171 -2.62 15.80 -17.05
N ARG A 172 -1.73 16.49 -17.78
CA ARG A 172 -1.95 16.80 -19.21
C ARG A 172 -1.65 15.62 -20.15
N ARG A 173 -0.70 14.74 -19.79
CA ARG A 173 -0.31 13.58 -20.63
C ARG A 173 -1.36 12.45 -20.60
N CYS A 174 -2.12 12.32 -19.52
CA CYS A 174 -3.20 11.33 -19.40
C CYS A 174 -4.46 11.71 -20.20
N GLN A 175 -4.79 13.00 -20.27
CA GLN A 175 -5.98 13.47 -21.03
C GLN A 175 -5.79 13.37 -22.56
N GLN A 176 -4.57 13.53 -23.07
CA GLN A 176 -4.29 13.46 -24.51
C GLN A 176 -4.35 12.03 -25.07
N ARG A 177 -4.01 11.00 -24.27
CA ARG A 177 -4.11 9.58 -24.68
C ARG A 177 -5.57 9.10 -24.76
N ARG A 178 -6.47 9.62 -23.90
CA ARG A 178 -7.91 9.30 -23.93
C ARG A 178 -8.64 9.83 -25.16
N ARG A 179 -8.16 10.91 -25.80
CA ARG A 179 -8.78 11.45 -27.03
C ARG A 179 -8.40 10.65 -28.28
N ARG A 180 -7.17 10.15 -28.39
CA ARG A 180 -6.73 9.36 -29.55
C ARG A 180 -7.36 7.97 -29.62
N ALA A 181 -7.67 7.36 -28.46
CA ALA A 181 -8.31 6.04 -28.41
C ALA A 181 -9.82 6.05 -28.77
N ARG A 182 -10.48 7.23 -28.80
CA ARG A 182 -11.90 7.37 -29.14
C ARG A 182 -12.17 7.69 -30.62
N SER A 183 -11.12 7.86 -31.42
CA SER A 183 -11.23 8.29 -32.83
C SER A 183 -10.79 7.22 -33.84
N ALA A 184 -10.51 6.00 -33.41
CA ALA A 184 -10.22 4.90 -34.32
C ALA A 184 -11.53 4.38 -34.93
N PRO A 185 -11.69 4.38 -36.27
CA PRO A 185 -12.86 3.79 -36.91
C PRO A 185 -12.79 2.25 -36.82
N ALA A 186 -13.93 1.63 -36.52
CA ALA A 186 -14.10 0.19 -36.54
C ALA A 186 -13.99 -0.31 -38.00
N GLY A 187 -12.90 -0.99 -38.31
CA GLY A 187 -12.71 -1.68 -39.59
C GLY A 187 -13.53 -2.96 -39.63
N ALA A 188 -14.41 -3.03 -40.63
CA ALA A 188 -15.41 -4.06 -40.83
C ALA A 188 -14.82 -5.44 -41.16
N ASP A 189 -15.45 -6.44 -40.56
CA ASP A 189 -15.40 -7.87 -40.88
C ASP A 189 -16.11 -8.10 -42.23
N GLN A 190 -15.42 -8.70 -43.20
CA GLN A 190 -16.08 -9.34 -44.34
C GLN A 190 -15.42 -10.70 -44.62
N ARG A 191 -16.21 -11.72 -44.29
CA ARG A 191 -16.15 -13.11 -44.75
C ARG A 191 -15.83 -13.22 -46.24
N THR A 192 -15.02 -14.22 -46.58
CA THR A 192 -15.38 -15.35 -47.47
C THR A 192 -14.43 -16.50 -47.21
#